data_AF-A0A0C1UQJ9-F1
#
_entry.id   AF-A0A0C1UQJ9-F1
#
_cell.length_a   1.000
_cell.length_b   1.000
_cell.length_c   1.000
_cell.angle_alpha   90.00
_cell.angle_beta   90.00
_cell.angle_gamma   90.00
#
_symmetry.space_group_name_H-M   'P 1'
#
loop_
_entity.id
_entity.type
_entity.pdbx_description
1 polymer ?
#
loop_
_entity_poly.entity_id
_entity_poly.type
_entity_poly.pdbx_seq_one_letter_code
_entity_poly.pdbx_strand_id
1 'polypeptide(L)'
;MNITLELPIELENELSAEASQLKLPLSEYILRVLSFRPFLHNPPKTGVELVAYWESVGVINSRPDITDSQEYARRLRDQAEHRERA
;
A
#
# COMPACT_ATOMS: atom_id res chain seq x y z
N MET A 1 -4.31 -15.79 23.63
CA MET A 1 -4.45 -16.72 22.49
C MET A 1 -3.11 -16.78 21.80
N ASN A 2 -2.53 -17.96 21.56
CA ASN A 2 -1.29 -18.10 20.80
C ASN A 2 -1.61 -18.59 19.40
N ILE A 3 -1.04 -17.93 18.39
CA ILE A 3 -1.08 -18.32 16.98
C ILE A 3 0.37 -18.37 16.52
N THR A 4 0.78 -19.51 15.95
CA THR A 4 2.09 -19.64 15.30
C THR A 4 1.92 -19.30 13.82
N LEU A 5 2.78 -18.42 13.30
CA LEU A 5 2.74 -17.97 11.91
C LEU A 5 4.09 -18.32 11.28
N GLU A 6 4.08 -19.24 10.32
CA GLU A 6 5.28 -19.58 9.53
C GLU A 6 5.43 -18.56 8.40
N LEU A 7 6.53 -17.81 8.40
CA LEU A 7 6.83 -16.78 7.41
C LEU A 7 7.91 -17.27 6.44
N PRO A 8 7.80 -16.99 5.13
CA PRO A 8 8.95 -17.09 4.23
C PRO A 8 10.09 -16.19 4.73
N ILE A 9 11.33 -16.64 4.57
CA ILE A 9 12.52 -15.94 5.08
C ILE A 9 12.65 -14.53 4.52
N GLU A 10 12.23 -14.32 3.26
CA GLU A 10 12.25 -13.02 2.61
C GLU A 10 11.32 -12.04 3.32
N LEU A 11 10.11 -12.50 3.68
CA LEU A 11 9.11 -11.68 4.36
C LEU A 11 9.52 -11.37 5.81
N GLU A 12 10.12 -12.33 6.51
CA GLU A 12 10.65 -12.08 7.86
C GLU A 12 11.74 -11.00 7.84
N ASN A 13 12.62 -11.01 6.84
CA ASN A 13 13.67 -10.02 6.68
C ASN A 13 13.12 -8.62 6.39
N GLU A 14 12.13 -8.52 5.49
CA GLU A 14 11.46 -7.24 5.19
C GLU A 14 10.80 -6.65 6.44
N LEU A 15 10.01 -7.44 7.17
CA LEU A 15 9.35 -7.01 8.40
C LEU A 15 10.36 -6.60 9.48
N SER A 16 11.48 -7.31 9.57
CA SER A 16 12.56 -6.99 10.52
C SER A 16 13.25 -5.67 10.19
N ALA A 17 13.46 -5.39 8.91
CA ALA A 17 14.02 -4.13 8.45
C ALA A 17 13.08 -2.94 8.76
N GLU A 18 11.78 -3.10 8.47
CA GLU A 18 10.76 -2.09 8.79
C GLU A 18 10.66 -1.83 10.31
N ALA A 19 10.64 -2.89 11.11
CA ALA A 19 10.63 -2.79 12.57
C ALA A 19 11.86 -2.02 13.09
N SER A 20 13.04 -2.29 12.53
CA SER A 20 14.30 -1.63 12.89
C SER A 20 14.29 -0.14 12.57
N GLN A 21 13.73 0.26 11.42
CA GLN A 21 13.58 1.68 11.06
C GLN A 21 12.69 2.44 12.06
N LEU A 22 11.67 1.76 12.58
CA LEU A 22 10.77 2.30 13.59
C LEU A 22 11.28 2.16 15.03
N LYS A 23 12.47 1.54 15.22
CA LYS A 23 13.05 1.20 16.53
C LYS A 23 12.12 0.36 17.40
N LEU A 24 11.40 -0.57 16.78
CA LEU A 24 10.49 -1.50 17.44
C LEU A 24 11.05 -2.93 17.39
N PRO A 25 10.79 -3.76 18.40
CA PRO A 25 10.95 -5.21 18.30
C PRO A 25 10.07 -5.78 17.17
N LEU A 26 10.55 -6.81 16.46
CA LEU A 26 9.79 -7.47 15.39
C LEU A 26 8.40 -7.93 15.85
N SER A 27 8.30 -8.52 17.05
CA SER A 27 7.03 -8.98 17.62
C SER A 27 6.03 -7.84 17.82
N GLU A 28 6.48 -6.68 18.30
CA GLU A 28 5.63 -5.50 18.47
C GLU A 28 5.22 -4.92 17.12
N TYR A 29 6.14 -4.90 16.15
CA TYR A 29 5.84 -4.48 14.79
C TYR A 29 4.81 -5.40 14.12
N ILE A 30 4.95 -6.72 14.24
CA ILE A 30 3.97 -7.69 13.72
C ILE A 30 2.59 -7.46 14.35
N LEU A 31 2.51 -7.26 15.67
CA LEU A 31 1.24 -6.94 16.34
C LEU A 31 0.65 -5.64 15.82
N ARG A 32 1.48 -4.63 15.55
CA ARG A 32 1.04 -3.38 14.93
C ARG A 32 0.49 -3.63 13.53
N VAL A 33 1.16 -4.39 12.68
CA VAL A 33 0.66 -4.74 11.34
C VAL A 33 -0.66 -5.50 11.40
N LEU A 34 -0.78 -6.47 12.32
CA LEU A 34 -2.00 -7.27 12.49
C LEU A 34 -3.16 -6.44 13.04
N SER A 35 -2.91 -5.53 13.98
CA SER A 35 -3.93 -4.63 14.55
C SER A 35 -4.32 -3.50 13.59
N PHE A 36 -3.38 -3.03 12.77
CA PHE A 36 -3.58 -1.94 11.83
C PHE A 36 -4.12 -2.40 10.48
N ARG A 37 -4.54 -3.66 10.32
CA ARG A 37 -5.26 -4.08 9.11
C ARG A 37 -6.48 -3.17 8.96
N PRO A 38 -6.51 -2.22 8.01
CA PRO A 38 -7.73 -1.54 7.64
C PRO A 38 -8.46 -2.55 6.77
N PHE A 39 -9.01 -3.58 7.41
CA PHE A 39 -10.05 -4.35 6.77
C PHE A 39 -11.20 -3.37 6.67
N LEU A 40 -11.53 -2.94 5.46
CA LEU A 40 -12.68 -2.09 5.22
C LEU A 40 -13.91 -2.88 5.66
N HIS A 41 -14.28 -2.74 6.92
CA HIS A 41 -15.36 -3.48 7.57
C HIS A 41 -16.71 -3.22 6.88
N ASN A 42 -16.78 -2.12 6.14
CA ASN A 42 -17.84 -1.80 5.19
C ASN A 42 -17.18 -1.12 3.97
N PRO A 43 -16.75 -1.89 2.95
CA PRO A 43 -16.14 -1.29 1.78
C PRO A 43 -17.17 -0.44 1.04
N PRO A 44 -16.74 0.63 0.36
CA PRO A 44 -17.63 1.47 -0.43
C PRO A 44 -18.34 0.62 -1.48
N LYS A 45 -19.67 0.73 -1.53
CA LYS A 45 -20.56 -0.05 -2.42
C LYS A 45 -20.93 0.69 -3.68
N THR A 46 -20.75 2.01 -3.68
CA THR A 46 -21.04 2.89 -4.80
C THR A 46 -19.81 3.71 -5.18
N GLY A 47 -19.81 4.26 -6.40
CA GLY A 47 -18.71 5.13 -6.86
C GLY A 47 -18.55 6.38 -6.00
N VAL A 48 -19.66 6.94 -5.50
CA VAL A 48 -19.63 8.12 -4.62
C VAL A 48 -18.98 7.79 -3.28
N GLU A 49 -19.34 6.66 -2.68
CA GLU A 49 -18.72 6.18 -1.44
C GLU A 49 -17.23 5.90 -1.63
N LEU A 50 -16.82 5.39 -2.79
CA LEU A 50 -15.42 5.11 -3.09
C LEU A 50 -14.59 6.40 -3.18
N VAL A 51 -15.11 7.43 -3.84
CA VAL A 51 -14.45 8.73 -3.95
C VAL A 51 -14.33 9.38 -2.56
N ALA A 52 -15.40 9.36 -1.76
CA ALA A 52 -15.38 9.89 -0.40
C ALA A 52 -14.37 9.14 0.49
N TYR A 53 -14.27 7.82 0.35
CA TYR A 53 -13.25 7.04 1.03
C TYR A 53 -11.84 7.48 0.63
N TRP A 54 -11.53 7.54 -0.66
CA TRP A 54 -10.22 7.97 -1.16
C TRP A 54 -9.83 9.37 -0.69
N GLU A 55 -10.77 10.30 -0.59
CA GLU A 55 -10.53 11.62 -0.04
C GLU A 55 -10.17 11.53 1.46
N SER A 56 -10.93 10.79 2.25
CA SER A 56 -10.69 10.63 3.70
C SER A 56 -9.36 9.98 4.06
N VAL A 57 -8.84 9.08 3.21
CA VAL A 57 -7.52 8.46 3.39
C VAL A 57 -6.39 9.22 2.67
N GLY A 58 -6.69 10.40 2.10
CA GLY A 58 -5.69 11.28 1.50
C GLY A 58 -5.13 10.82 0.15
N VAL A 59 -5.83 9.93 -0.56
CA VAL A 59 -5.42 9.48 -1.90
C VAL A 59 -5.69 10.57 -2.94
N ILE A 60 -6.79 11.30 -2.81
CA ILE A 60 -7.10 12.44 -3.69
C ILE A 60 -6.04 13.52 -3.47
N ASN A 61 -5.45 14.03 -4.57
CA ASN A 61 -4.34 15.00 -4.59
C ASN A 61 -2.99 14.50 -4.03
N SER A 62 -2.82 13.20 -3.79
CA SER A 62 -1.55 12.63 -3.31
C SER A 62 -0.37 12.74 -4.30
N ARG A 63 -0.64 13.04 -5.58
CA ARG A 63 0.34 13.18 -6.66
C ARG A 63 0.32 14.59 -7.27
N PRO A 64 0.76 15.62 -6.53
CA PRO A 64 0.77 16.99 -7.02
C PRO A 64 1.76 17.21 -8.17
N ASP A 65 2.71 16.30 -8.35
CA ASP A 65 3.67 16.28 -9.47
C ASP A 65 3.02 15.93 -10.82
N ILE A 66 1.81 15.36 -10.81
CA ILE A 66 1.05 15.04 -12.02
C ILE A 66 -0.03 16.11 -12.23
N THR A 67 0.28 17.11 -13.07
CA THR A 67 -0.66 18.19 -13.39
C THR A 67 -1.78 17.75 -14.34
N ASP A 68 -1.43 17.02 -15.41
CA ASP A 68 -2.39 16.39 -16.33
C ASP A 68 -2.30 14.87 -16.20
N SER A 69 -3.28 14.29 -15.49
CA SER A 69 -3.34 12.85 -15.26
C SER A 69 -3.56 12.05 -16.55
N GLN A 70 -4.25 12.62 -17.54
CA GLN A 70 -4.53 11.96 -18.80
C GLN A 70 -3.28 11.92 -19.68
N GLU A 71 -2.56 13.04 -19.79
CA GLU A 71 -1.29 13.08 -20.51
C GLU A 71 -0.25 12.14 -19.87
N TYR A 72 -0.12 12.18 -18.53
CA TYR A 72 0.77 11.29 -17.81
C TYR A 72 0.44 9.81 -18.06
N ALA A 73 -0.86 9.45 -18.05
CA ALA A 73 -1.29 8.08 -18.34
C ALA A 73 -1.07 7.66 -19.80
N ARG A 74 -1.08 8.59 -20.77
CA ARG A 74 -0.67 8.30 -22.16
C ARG A 74 0.83 8.00 -22.22
N ARG A 75 1.67 8.89 -21.68
CA ARG A 75 3.14 8.70 -21.65
C ARG A 75 3.53 7.37 -20.99
N LEU A 76 2.86 7.02 -19.88
CA LEU A 76 3.11 5.76 -19.18
C LEU A 76 2.78 4.53 -20.04
N ARG A 77 1.71 4.58 -20.84
CA ARG A 77 1.34 3.50 -21.77
C ARG A 77 2.35 3.36 -22.90
N ASP A 78 2.75 4.47 -23.53
CA ASP A 78 3.75 4.46 -24.59
C ASP A 78 5.09 3.88 -24.10
N GLN A 79 5.53 4.27 -22.90
CA GLN A 79 6.74 3.73 -22.27
C GLN A 79 6.64 2.22 -21.99
N ALA A 80 5.47 1.73 -21.58
CA ALA A 80 5.26 0.32 -21.32
C ALA A 80 5.21 -0.50 -22.63
N GLU A 81 4.61 0.05 -23.68
CA GLU A 81 4.53 -0.58 -25.00
C GLU A 81 5.90 -0.73 -25.66
N HIS A 82 6.76 0.29 -25.56
CA HIS A 82 8.11 0.29 -26.12
C HIS A 82 9.19 -0.22 -25.15
N ARG A 83 8.80 -0.80 -24.00
CA ARG A 83 9.75 -1.39 -23.07
C ARG A 83 10.42 -2.61 -23.73
N GLU A 84 11.72 -2.51 -24.01
CA GLU A 84 12.51 -3.67 -24.39
C GLU A 84 12.44 -4.70 -23.26
N ARG A 85 12.01 -5.91 -23.59
CA ARG A 85 12.03 -7.03 -22.64
C ARG A 85 13.48 -7.46 -22.48
N ALA A 86 14.08 -7.14 -21.34
CA ALA A 86 15.33 -7.74 -20.88
C ALA A 86 15.14 -9.23 -20.58
#